data_AF-A0A7X5JAQ7-F1
#
_entry.id   AF-A0A7X5JAQ7-F1
#
_cell.length_a   1.000
_cell.length_b   1.000
_cell.length_c   1.000
_cell.angle_alpha   90.00
_cell.angle_beta   90.00
_cell.angle_gamma   90.00
#
_symmetry.space_group_name_H-M   'P 1'
#
loop_
_entity.id
_entity.type
_entity.pdbx_description
1 polymer ?
#
loop_
_entity_poly.entity_id
_entity_poly.type
_entity_poly.pdbx_seq_one_letter_code
_entity_poly.pdbx_strand_id
1 'polypeptide(L)'
;MKKYHILFFIAISIPTIAFAAVSTFLDLILATTSLINTLIPVAFVFALLFFMWGITKFIFKAGDESAKTEGKNIMIWGVIALFVISSIWGIVKFIQFSIFGNTGVDIILPPKDQMPPNPFQNV
;
A
#
# COMPACT_ATOMS: atom_id res chain seq x y z
N MET A 1 35.67 -2.18 13.08
CA MET A 1 34.57 -2.57 14.01
C MET A 1 33.14 -2.42 13.44
N LYS A 2 32.91 -1.82 12.25
CA LYS A 2 31.54 -1.60 11.71
C LYS A 2 30.93 -2.79 10.92
N LYS A 3 31.74 -3.77 10.50
CA LYS A 3 31.29 -4.90 9.67
C LYS A 3 30.52 -5.99 10.44
N TYR A 4 30.65 -6.04 11.77
CA TYR A 4 29.98 -7.04 12.61
C TYR A 4 28.48 -6.74 12.82
N HIS A 5 28.04 -5.49 12.63
CA HIS A 5 26.63 -5.13 12.74
C HIS A 5 25.78 -5.74 11.61
N ILE A 6 26.34 -5.86 10.40
CA ILE A 6 25.67 -6.47 9.25
C ILE A 6 25.49 -7.98 9.45
N LEU A 7 26.51 -8.65 10.01
CA LEU A 7 26.46 -10.08 10.29
C LEU A 7 25.48 -10.40 11.43
N PHE A 8 25.36 -9.52 12.43
CA PHE A 8 24.38 -9.67 13.52
C PHE A 8 22.93 -9.53 13.04
N PHE A 9 22.65 -8.56 12.16
CA PHE A 9 21.33 -8.38 11.55
C PHE A 9 20.92 -9.57 10.67
N ILE A 10 21.87 -10.13 9.92
CA ILE A 10 21.66 -11.34 9.13
C ILE A 10 21.36 -12.53 10.04
N ALA A 11 22.15 -12.73 11.11
CA ALA A 11 21.97 -13.87 12.01
C ALA A 11 20.60 -13.88 12.73
N ILE A 12 20.04 -12.71 13.04
CA ILE A 12 18.69 -12.56 13.61
C ILE A 12 17.59 -12.86 12.58
N SER A 13 17.86 -12.70 11.29
CA SER A 13 16.89 -12.93 10.22
C SER A 13 16.86 -14.38 9.71
N ILE A 14 17.86 -15.21 10.07
CA ILE A 14 17.93 -16.63 9.64
C ILE A 14 16.77 -17.46 10.23
N PRO A 15 16.43 -17.35 11.53
CA PRO A 15 15.33 -18.13 12.11
C PRO A 15 13.97 -17.77 11.51
N THR A 16 13.74 -16.50 11.14
CA THR A 16 12.46 -16.09 10.54
C THR A 16 12.17 -16.72 9.19
N ILE A 17 13.21 -17.15 8.46
CA ILE A 17 13.07 -17.84 7.16
C ILE A 17 12.83 -19.34 7.38
N ALA A 18 13.43 -19.93 8.42
CA ALA A 18 13.26 -21.34 8.76
C ALA A 18 11.84 -21.69 9.25
N PHE A 19 11.13 -20.75 9.89
CA PHE A 19 9.74 -20.93 10.29
C PHE A 19 8.72 -20.73 9.17
N ALA A 20 9.14 -20.34 7.96
CA ALA A 20 8.26 -20.11 6.80
C ALA A 20 8.15 -21.34 5.87
N ALA A 21 8.30 -22.55 6.41
CA ALA A 21 8.20 -23.78 5.63
C ALA A 21 6.81 -23.92 4.99
N VAL A 22 6.72 -23.61 3.69
CA VAL A 22 5.55 -23.88 2.84
C VAL A 22 5.40 -25.40 2.72
N SER A 23 4.31 -25.91 3.27
CA SER A 23 4.05 -27.36 3.33
C SER A 23 3.14 -27.82 2.18
N THR A 24 2.27 -26.91 1.73
CA THR A 24 1.23 -27.19 0.74
C THR A 24 1.19 -26.11 -0.34
N PHE A 25 0.64 -26.45 -1.51
CA PHE A 25 0.43 -25.49 -2.61
C PHE A 25 -0.41 -24.27 -2.19
N LEU A 26 -1.40 -24.49 -1.31
CA LEU A 26 -2.17 -23.41 -0.70
C LEU A 26 -1.30 -22.47 0.13
N ASP A 27 -0.38 -23.00 0.93
CA ASP A 27 0.54 -22.17 1.73
C ASP A 27 1.46 -21.34 0.85
N LEU A 28 1.87 -21.88 -0.30
CA LEU A 28 2.68 -21.15 -1.28
C LEU A 28 1.91 -19.94 -1.83
N ILE A 29 0.65 -20.15 -2.22
CA ILE A 29 -0.22 -19.08 -2.72
C ILE A 29 -0.44 -18.05 -1.61
N LEU A 30 -0.81 -18.47 -0.40
CA LEU A 30 -1.09 -17.57 0.71
C LEU A 30 0.15 -16.77 1.13
N ALA A 31 1.31 -17.42 1.22
CA ALA A 31 2.58 -16.74 1.50
C ALA A 31 2.92 -15.71 0.42
N THR A 32 2.73 -16.06 -0.86
CA THR A 32 2.97 -15.15 -1.98
C THR A 32 2.01 -13.97 -1.96
N THR A 33 0.71 -14.21 -1.76
CA THR A 33 -0.31 -13.15 -1.67
C THR A 33 -0.06 -12.22 -0.48
N SER A 34 0.32 -12.77 0.67
CA SER A 34 0.64 -11.98 1.87
C SER A 34 1.85 -11.07 1.66
N LEU A 35 2.89 -11.59 0.99
CA LEU A 35 4.08 -10.82 0.63
C LEU A 35 3.72 -9.66 -0.32
N ILE A 36 2.95 -9.93 -1.37
CA ILE A 36 2.53 -8.92 -2.35
C ILE A 36 1.66 -7.85 -1.69
N ASN A 37 0.70 -8.25 -0.85
CA ASN A 37 -0.17 -7.31 -0.12
C ASN A 37 0.61 -6.37 0.79
N THR A 38 1.73 -6.83 1.36
CA THR A 38 2.62 -5.99 2.17
C THR A 38 3.52 -5.11 1.30
N LEU A 39 3.95 -5.60 0.14
CA LEU A 39 4.88 -4.89 -0.74
C LEU A 39 4.23 -3.72 -1.48
N ILE A 40 2.95 -3.81 -1.84
CA ILE A 40 2.20 -2.74 -2.52
C ILE A 40 2.20 -1.41 -1.74
N PRO A 41 1.78 -1.35 -0.46
CA PRO A 41 1.78 -0.09 0.30
C PRO A 41 3.20 0.44 0.52
N VAL A 42 4.19 -0.43 0.68
CA VAL A 42 5.61 -0.04 0.76
C VAL A 42 6.05 0.63 -0.55
N ALA A 43 5.77 0.02 -1.70
CA ALA A 43 6.06 0.60 -3.01
C ALA A 43 5.35 1.94 -3.23
N PHE A 44 4.12 2.10 -2.73
CA PHE A 44 3.39 3.36 -2.80
C PHE A 44 4.09 4.49 -2.02
N VAL A 45 4.57 4.20 -0.80
CA VAL A 45 5.37 5.15 0.00
C VAL A 45 6.66 5.53 -0.73
N PHE A 46 7.37 4.57 -1.30
CA PHE A 46 8.56 4.86 -2.10
C PHE A 46 8.24 5.71 -3.33
N ALA A 47 7.18 5.40 -4.07
CA ALA A 47 6.75 6.19 -5.22
C ALA A 47 6.44 7.65 -4.83
N LEU A 48 5.78 7.87 -3.70
CA LEU A 48 5.56 9.21 -3.14
C LEU A 48 6.88 9.91 -2.79
N LEU A 49 7.82 9.22 -2.14
CA LEU A 49 9.15 9.77 -1.81
C LEU A 49 9.93 10.19 -3.07
N PHE A 50 9.95 9.34 -4.11
CA PHE A 50 10.58 9.65 -5.39
C PHE A 50 9.90 10.84 -6.10
N PHE A 51 8.56 10.91 -6.03
CA PHE A 51 7.80 12.03 -6.56
C PHE A 51 8.15 13.35 -5.83
N MET A 52 8.17 13.34 -4.49
CA MET A 52 8.56 14.52 -3.69
C MET A 52 10.02 14.93 -3.93
N TRP A 53 10.92 13.96 -4.10
CA TRP A 53 12.30 14.20 -4.47
C TRP A 53 12.42 14.85 -5.85
N GLY A 54 11.63 14.39 -6.83
CA GLY A 54 11.54 14.98 -8.16
C GLY A 54 11.12 16.46 -8.13
N ILE A 55 10.08 16.78 -7.34
CA ILE A 55 9.61 18.16 -7.15
C ILE A 55 10.71 19.02 -6.52
N THR A 56 11.33 18.53 -5.45
CA THR A 56 12.42 19.24 -4.76
C THR A 56 13.56 19.54 -5.74
N LYS A 57 14.03 18.54 -6.48
CA LYS A 57 15.11 18.70 -7.47
C LYS A 57 14.74 19.69 -8.58
N PHE A 58 13.48 19.65 -9.04
CA PHE A 58 12.97 20.55 -10.06
C PHE A 58 12.93 22.01 -9.60
N ILE A 59 12.49 22.27 -8.37
CA ILE A 59 12.40 23.63 -7.79
C ILE A 59 13.80 24.17 -7.44
N PHE A 60 14.62 23.39 -6.74
CA PHE A 60 15.93 23.85 -6.26
C PHE A 60 16.95 24.10 -7.39
N LYS A 61 16.78 23.46 -8.54
CA LYS A 61 17.66 23.66 -9.70
C LYS A 61 16.97 24.34 -10.88
N ALA A 62 15.92 25.12 -10.61
CA ALA A 62 15.15 25.82 -11.65
C ALA A 62 15.97 26.82 -12.50
N GLY A 63 17.15 27.24 -12.02
CA GLY A 63 18.06 28.14 -12.75
C GLY A 63 19.00 27.46 -13.76
N ASP A 64 19.02 26.12 -13.83
CA ASP A 64 19.85 25.35 -14.77
C ASP A 64 18.94 24.50 -15.66
N GLU A 65 18.99 24.74 -16.98
CA GLU A 65 18.10 24.14 -17.97
C GLU A 65 18.23 22.61 -18.05
N SER A 66 19.43 22.10 -17.79
CA SER A 66 19.73 20.66 -17.73
C SER A 66 19.04 20.01 -16.53
N ALA A 67 19.21 20.61 -15.35
CA ALA A 67 18.65 20.09 -14.12
C ALA A 67 17.11 20.21 -14.05
N LYS A 68 16.54 21.23 -14.71
CA LYS A 68 15.09 21.38 -14.89
C LYS A 68 14.51 20.23 -15.71
N THR A 69 15.19 19.82 -16.77
CA THR A 69 14.78 18.70 -17.62
C THR A 69 14.84 17.37 -16.86
N GLU A 70 15.91 17.17 -16.09
CA GLU A 70 16.08 15.97 -15.27
C GLU A 70 15.02 15.88 -14.14
N GLY A 71 14.77 16.98 -13.43
CA GLY A 71 13.73 17.05 -12.40
C GLY A 71 12.32 16.78 -12.96
N LYS A 72 12.03 17.31 -14.15
CA LYS A 72 10.75 17.06 -14.85
C LYS A 72 10.59 15.59 -15.21
N ASN A 73 11.65 14.94 -15.70
CA ASN A 73 11.61 13.52 -16.02
C ASN A 73 11.34 12.67 -14.77
N ILE A 74 12.04 12.94 -13.67
CA ILE A 74 11.82 12.22 -12.40
C ILE A 74 10.37 12.43 -11.90
N MET A 75 9.83 13.64 -12.00
CA MET A 75 8.44 13.93 -11.65
C MET A 75 7.46 13.11 -12.49
N ILE A 76 7.65 13.08 -13.82
CA ILE A 76 6.79 12.32 -14.74
C ILE A 76 6.85 10.82 -14.42
N TRP A 77 8.04 10.27 -14.22
CA TRP A 77 8.20 8.86 -13.83
C TRP A 77 7.54 8.55 -12.49
N GLY A 78 7.63 9.46 -11.51
CA GLY A 78 6.93 9.33 -10.23
C GLY A 78 5.41 9.31 -10.37
N VAL A 79 4.84 10.21 -11.19
CA VAL A 79 3.39 10.25 -11.46
C VAL A 79 2.93 8.98 -12.17
N ILE A 80 3.68 8.51 -13.16
CA ILE A 80 3.34 7.27 -13.87
C ILE A 80 3.35 6.09 -12.90
N ALA A 81 4.36 5.97 -12.04
CA ALA A 81 4.43 4.91 -11.03
C ALA A 81 3.23 4.96 -10.06
N LEU A 82 2.89 6.13 -9.54
CA LEU A 82 1.74 6.32 -8.66
C LEU A 82 0.42 5.97 -9.37
N PHE A 83 0.27 6.39 -10.61
CA PHE A 83 -0.92 6.10 -11.41
C PHE A 83 -1.11 4.60 -11.63
N VAL A 84 -0.04 3.88 -12.00
CA VAL A 84 -0.11 2.42 -12.22
C VAL A 84 -0.46 1.69 -10.93
N ILE A 85 0.21 2.00 -9.82
CA ILE A 85 -0.06 1.35 -8.52
C ILE A 85 -1.49 1.63 -8.05
N SER A 86 -1.93 2.90 -8.12
CA SER A 86 -3.28 3.29 -7.72
C SER A 86 -4.36 2.69 -8.63
N SER A 87 -4.09 2.59 -9.94
CA SER A 87 -5.04 2.04 -10.91
C SER A 87 -5.23 0.54 -10.70
N ILE A 88 -4.14 -0.22 -10.54
CA ILE A 88 -4.21 -1.66 -10.25
C ILE A 88 -4.98 -1.90 -8.93
N TRP A 89 -4.64 -1.18 -7.87
CA TRP A 89 -5.32 -1.36 -6.57
C TRP A 89 -6.79 -0.96 -6.61
N GLY A 90 -7.11 0.14 -7.32
CA GLY A 90 -8.48 0.59 -7.54
C GLY A 90 -9.31 -0.44 -8.31
N ILE A 91 -8.76 -1.02 -9.39
CA ILE A 91 -9.42 -2.07 -10.18
C ILE A 91 -9.60 -3.34 -9.34
N VAL A 92 -8.58 -3.76 -8.59
CA VAL A 92 -8.67 -4.92 -7.70
C VAL A 92 -9.78 -4.73 -6.67
N LYS A 93 -9.87 -3.55 -6.04
CA LYS A 93 -10.93 -3.20 -5.10
C LYS A 93 -12.30 -3.13 -5.75
N PHE A 94 -12.38 -2.57 -6.96
CA PHE A 94 -13.62 -2.49 -7.73
C PHE A 94 -14.16 -3.88 -8.08
N ILE A 95 -13.30 -4.78 -8.56
CA ILE A 95 -13.67 -6.17 -8.84
C ILE A 95 -14.06 -6.89 -7.55
N GLN A 96 -13.32 -6.70 -6.46
CA GLN A 96 -13.68 -7.25 -5.15
C GLN A 96 -15.09 -6.82 -4.73
N PHE A 97 -15.38 -5.52 -4.82
CA PHE A 97 -16.68 -4.96 -4.47
C PHE A 97 -17.81 -5.45 -5.38
N SER A 98 -17.57 -5.47 -6.70
CA SER A 98 -18.56 -5.85 -7.70
C SER A 98 -18.90 -7.34 -7.70
N ILE A 99 -17.90 -8.21 -7.49
CA ILE A 99 -18.06 -9.66 -7.57
C ILE A 99 -18.38 -10.29 -6.21
N PHE A 100 -17.77 -9.82 -5.12
CA PHE A 100 -17.90 -10.43 -3.79
C PHE A 100 -18.82 -9.66 -2.84
N GLY A 101 -19.32 -8.49 -3.26
CA GLY A 101 -20.16 -7.62 -2.43
C GLY A 101 -19.37 -6.91 -1.32
N ASN A 102 -19.94 -5.82 -0.80
CA ASN A 102 -19.37 -5.08 0.32
C ASN A 102 -19.42 -5.95 1.58
N THR A 103 -18.31 -6.57 1.97
CA THR A 103 -18.12 -7.06 3.35
C THR A 103 -17.70 -5.95 4.31
N GLY A 104 -17.72 -4.69 3.85
CA GLY A 104 -17.78 -3.56 4.74
C GLY A 104 -18.95 -3.79 5.67
N VAL A 105 -18.66 -3.85 6.97
CA VAL A 105 -19.64 -3.86 8.04
C VAL A 105 -20.61 -2.72 7.74
N ASP A 106 -21.72 -3.05 7.08
CA ASP A 106 -22.98 -2.41 7.37
C ASP A 106 -23.09 -2.63 8.87
N ILE A 107 -22.77 -1.62 9.66
CA ILE A 107 -23.45 -1.47 10.93
C ILE A 107 -24.90 -1.60 10.53
N ILE A 108 -25.46 -2.78 10.78
CA ILE A 108 -26.85 -3.11 10.52
C ILE A 108 -27.56 -2.18 11.49
N LEU A 109 -27.73 -0.93 11.09
CA LEU A 109 -28.70 -0.04 11.67
C LEU A 109 -29.97 -0.78 11.33
N PRO A 110 -30.66 -1.39 12.32
CA PRO A 110 -31.92 -2.03 12.05
C PRO A 110 -32.76 -1.03 11.24
N PRO A 111 -33.47 -1.47 10.19
CA PRO A 111 -34.38 -0.59 9.47
C PRO A 111 -35.16 0.25 10.48
N LYS A 112 -35.36 1.55 10.22
CA LYS A 112 -36.09 2.45 11.14
C LYS A 112 -37.43 1.87 11.64
N ASP A 113 -38.02 0.97 10.86
CA ASP A 113 -39.27 0.29 11.13
C ASP A 113 -39.14 -0.90 12.12
N GLN A 114 -37.91 -1.34 12.41
CA GLN A 114 -37.56 -2.35 13.42
C GLN A 114 -36.99 -1.73 14.70
N MET A 115 -36.86 -0.41 14.78
CA MET A 115 -36.48 0.25 16.02
C MET A 115 -37.70 0.29 16.95
N PRO A 116 -37.58 -0.10 18.23
CA PRO A 116 -38.67 0.08 19.18
C PRO A 116 -39.09 1.56 19.18
N PRO A 117 -40.41 1.87 19.24
CA PRO A 117 -40.89 3.23 19.28
C PRO A 117 -40.16 4.00 20.39
N ASN A 118 -39.61 5.17 20.03
CA ASN A 118 -38.81 5.95 20.97
C ASN A 118 -39.71 6.33 22.19
N PRO A 119 -39.38 5.85 23.40
CA PRO A 119 -40.20 6.06 24.59
C PRO A 119 -40.24 7.54 25.02
N PHE A 120 -39.36 8.37 24.47
CA PHE A 120 -39.28 9.80 24.71
C PHE A 120 -40.05 10.65 23.67
N GLN A 121 -40.86 10.05 22.78
CA GLN A 121 -41.69 10.83 21.85
C GLN A 121 -42.90 11.50 22.52
N ASN A 122 -43.25 11.09 23.74
CA ASN A 122 -44.49 11.51 24.42
C ASN A 122 -44.23 12.34 25.69
N VAL A 123 -43.05 12.95 25.83
CA VAL A 123 -42.68 13.85 26.94
C VAL A 123 -42.52 15.28 26.47
#